data_AF-A0A814UEP2-F1
#
_entry.id   AF-A0A814UEP2-F1
#
_cell.length_a   1.000
_cell.length_b   1.000
_cell.length_c   1.000
_cell.angle_alpha   90.00
_cell.angle_beta   90.00
_cell.angle_gamma   90.00
#
_symmetry.space_group_name_H-M   'P 1'
#
loop_
_entity.id
_entity.type
_entity.pdbx_description
1 polymer ?
#
loop_
_entity_poly.entity_id
_entity_poly.type
_entity_poly.pdbx_seq_one_letter_code
_entity_poly.pdbx_strand_id
1 'polypeptide(L)'
;MKAFIALCLLFVCVYSAPTFNSLLDEPWALFKRTYGKQYTSVDEVNRRSIWEANLAMIRTHNLEADIGVHTYTLKMNHLGDMTNEEINKQMNGLDMSLKAKVSDADRHTFRAPAHVVLPDSVDWRTKGYVTPVKDQGQCGSCWAFSTTGSLEGQHFAKTQQLVSLSEQNLVDCSRTYGNMGCGGGLMDYAFQYIKANKGIDTESSYPYEARDDTCRFDVKNVGATDTGFVDIKAQDENALQTAIATVGPVSVAIDASQSSFHFYHSGVYNEAACSSVQLDHGVLAVGYASQNGQDYYIVKNSWGTSWGSNGYIWMSRNKNNQCGIATMSSYPLV
;
A
#
# COMPACT_ATOMS: atom_id res chain seq x y z
N MET A 1 -53.93 -49.29 11.16
CA MET A 1 -54.06 -47.94 10.54
C MET A 1 -53.72 -46.94 11.64
N LYS A 2 -52.47 -46.53 11.87
CA LYS A 2 -51.65 -45.51 11.17
C LYS A 2 -52.38 -44.20 10.89
N ALA A 3 -52.06 -43.15 11.67
CA ALA A 3 -51.83 -41.80 11.18
C ALA A 3 -51.10 -40.97 12.25
N PHE A 4 -49.78 -40.79 12.09
CA PHE A 4 -49.01 -39.75 12.77
C PHE A 4 -49.04 -38.52 11.85
N ILE A 5 -49.59 -37.41 12.33
CA ILE A 5 -49.61 -36.14 11.59
C ILE A 5 -48.27 -35.45 11.88
N ALA A 6 -47.37 -35.48 10.90
CA ALA A 6 -46.14 -34.69 10.93
C ALA A 6 -46.46 -33.27 10.45
N LEU A 7 -46.38 -32.29 11.35
CA LEU A 7 -46.52 -30.87 11.03
C LEU A 7 -45.20 -30.37 10.41
N CYS A 8 -45.16 -30.20 9.09
CA CYS A 8 -44.02 -29.58 8.41
C CYS A 8 -44.10 -28.05 8.60
N LEU A 9 -43.20 -27.50 9.42
CA LEU A 9 -42.96 -26.06 9.50
C LEU A 9 -42.18 -25.62 8.25
N LEU A 10 -42.88 -25.04 7.27
CA LEU A 10 -42.29 -24.33 6.14
C LEU A 10 -41.69 -23.01 6.66
N PHE A 11 -40.36 -22.96 6.80
CA PHE A 11 -39.64 -21.69 6.95
C PHE A 11 -39.70 -20.95 5.61
N VAL A 12 -40.61 -19.98 5.51
CA VAL A 12 -40.62 -19.01 4.40
C VAL A 12 -39.52 -17.98 4.70
N CYS A 13 -38.36 -18.14 4.06
CA CYS A 13 -37.37 -17.06 4.01
C CYS A 13 -37.93 -15.93 3.15
N VAL A 14 -38.47 -14.89 3.80
CA VAL A 14 -38.85 -13.65 3.12
C VAL A 14 -37.57 -12.91 2.74
N TYR A 15 -37.17 -12.99 1.47
CA TYR A 15 -36.12 -12.13 0.93
C TYR A 15 -36.69 -10.71 0.79
N SER A 16 -36.41 -9.84 1.75
CA SER A 16 -36.63 -8.40 1.58
C SER A 16 -35.57 -7.86 0.63
N ALA A 17 -35.98 -7.35 -0.53
CA ALA A 17 -35.07 -6.62 -1.41
C ALA A 17 -34.46 -5.44 -0.63
N PRO A 18 -33.15 -5.17 -0.77
CA PRO A 18 -32.52 -4.05 -0.09
C PRO A 18 -33.20 -2.75 -0.52
N THR A 19 -33.74 -2.01 0.45
CA THR A 19 -34.33 -0.69 0.21
C THR A 19 -33.20 0.34 0.25
N PHE A 20 -32.77 0.81 -0.92
CA PHE A 20 -31.77 1.86 -1.01
C PHE A 20 -32.33 3.23 -0.63
N ASN A 21 -31.45 4.10 -0.14
CA ASN A 21 -31.82 5.50 0.09
C ASN A 21 -31.92 6.23 -1.25
N SER A 22 -33.13 6.62 -1.66
CA SER A 22 -33.37 7.32 -2.93
C SER A 22 -32.65 8.67 -3.03
N LEU A 23 -32.31 9.30 -1.89
CA LEU A 23 -31.49 10.51 -1.88
C LEU A 23 -30.04 10.27 -2.35
N LEU A 24 -29.62 9.00 -2.42
CA LEU A 24 -28.28 8.60 -2.84
C LEU A 24 -28.23 8.10 -4.30
N ASP A 25 -29.35 8.13 -5.05
CA ASP A 25 -29.40 7.70 -6.45
C ASP A 25 -28.41 8.50 -7.33
N GLU A 26 -28.47 9.83 -7.27
CA GLU A 26 -27.57 10.70 -8.02
C GLU A 26 -26.10 10.63 -7.55
N PRO A 27 -25.80 10.67 -6.23
CA PRO A 27 -24.46 10.41 -5.72
C PRO A 27 -23.86 9.07 -6.20
N TRP A 28 -24.66 7.99 -6.19
CA TRP A 28 -24.23 6.69 -6.70
C TRP A 28 -23.94 6.73 -8.20
N ALA A 29 -24.83 7.35 -9.00
CA ALA A 29 -24.61 7.52 -10.43
C ALA A 29 -23.36 8.35 -10.73
N LEU A 30 -23.09 9.40 -9.94
CA LEU A 30 -21.88 10.21 -10.05
C LEU A 30 -20.62 9.41 -9.67
N PHE A 31 -20.66 8.61 -8.61
CA PHE A 31 -19.57 7.71 -8.23
C PHE A 31 -19.20 6.77 -9.39
N LYS A 32 -20.21 6.10 -9.97
CA LYS A 32 -19.98 5.20 -11.11
C LYS A 32 -19.34 5.91 -12.29
N ARG A 33 -19.83 7.10 -12.65
CA ARG A 33 -19.25 7.90 -13.75
C ARG A 33 -17.82 8.35 -13.45
N THR A 34 -17.55 8.79 -12.23
CA THR A 34 -16.24 9.31 -11.81
C THR A 34 -15.16 8.22 -11.89
N TYR A 35 -15.50 7.00 -11.48
CA TYR A 35 -14.54 5.88 -11.40
C TYR A 35 -14.75 4.83 -12.49
N GLY A 36 -15.50 5.15 -13.55
CA GLY A 36 -15.73 4.26 -14.69
C GLY A 36 -16.36 2.92 -14.34
N LYS A 37 -17.17 2.85 -13.27
CA LYS A 37 -17.72 1.58 -12.76
C LYS A 37 -18.87 1.09 -13.64
N GLN A 38 -18.81 -0.20 -13.97
CA GLN A 38 -19.83 -0.90 -14.76
C GLN A 38 -20.15 -2.24 -14.09
N TYR A 39 -21.44 -2.58 -14.04
CA TYR A 39 -21.92 -3.77 -13.34
C TYR A 39 -23.04 -4.43 -14.13
N THR A 40 -23.25 -5.72 -13.89
CA THR A 40 -24.53 -6.35 -14.24
C THR A 40 -25.63 -5.82 -13.31
N SER A 41 -26.91 -5.96 -13.68
CA SER A 41 -28.01 -5.47 -12.84
C SER A 41 -28.04 -6.11 -11.45
N VAL A 42 -27.62 -7.38 -11.34
CA VAL A 42 -27.55 -8.10 -10.06
C VAL A 42 -26.37 -7.59 -9.23
N ASP A 43 -25.20 -7.42 -9.85
CA ASP A 43 -24.01 -6.94 -9.15
C ASP A 43 -24.18 -5.49 -8.68
N GLU A 44 -24.88 -4.66 -9.44
CA GLU A 44 -25.08 -3.25 -9.10
C GLU A 44 -25.79 -3.08 -7.75
N VAL A 45 -26.77 -3.94 -7.45
CA VAL A 45 -27.50 -3.91 -6.16
C VAL A 45 -26.52 -4.16 -5.01
N ASN A 46 -25.67 -5.19 -5.12
CA ASN A 46 -24.69 -5.50 -4.08
C ASN A 46 -23.63 -4.38 -3.94
N ARG A 47 -23.11 -3.90 -5.06
CA ARG A 47 -22.08 -2.84 -5.10
C ARG A 47 -22.58 -1.53 -4.52
N ARG A 48 -23.84 -1.16 -4.82
CA ARG A 48 -24.48 0.00 -4.22
C ARG A 48 -24.66 -0.18 -2.71
N SER A 49 -25.07 -1.36 -2.25
CA SER A 49 -25.22 -1.63 -0.81
C SER A 49 -23.91 -1.44 -0.05
N ILE A 50 -22.80 -1.94 -0.61
CA ILE A 50 -21.46 -1.78 -0.05
C ILE A 50 -21.06 -0.30 -0.03
N TRP A 51 -21.31 0.41 -1.13
CA TRP A 51 -21.02 1.83 -1.24
C TRP A 51 -21.79 2.69 -0.24
N GLU A 52 -23.08 2.44 -0.02
CA GLU A 52 -23.88 3.16 0.99
C GLU A 52 -23.37 2.88 2.41
N ALA A 53 -22.95 1.64 2.70
CA ALA A 53 -22.36 1.28 3.99
C ALA A 53 -21.00 1.99 4.23
N ASN A 54 -20.12 2.00 3.23
CA ASN A 54 -18.86 2.73 3.29
C ASN A 54 -19.08 4.24 3.43
N LEU A 55 -20.06 4.81 2.72
CA LEU A 55 -20.43 6.21 2.86
C LEU A 55 -20.91 6.55 4.29
N ALA A 56 -21.70 5.67 4.90
CA ALA A 56 -22.15 5.85 6.27
C ALA A 56 -20.98 5.82 7.26
N MET A 57 -20.05 4.85 7.11
CA MET A 57 -18.83 4.77 7.91
C MET A 57 -17.98 6.04 7.80
N ILE A 58 -17.74 6.51 6.58
CA ILE A 58 -16.97 7.75 6.31
C ILE A 58 -17.62 8.96 7.00
N ARG A 59 -18.95 9.08 6.92
CA ARG A 59 -19.68 10.19 7.56
C ARG A 59 -19.55 10.15 9.07
N THR A 60 -19.74 8.98 9.69
CA THR A 60 -19.60 8.82 11.14
C THR A 60 -18.18 9.16 11.60
N HIS A 61 -17.16 8.60 10.94
CA HIS A 61 -15.76 8.90 11.26
C HIS A 61 -15.45 10.40 11.14
N ASN A 62 -15.94 11.07 10.10
CA ASN A 62 -15.66 12.50 9.92
C ASN A 62 -16.38 13.38 10.96
N LEU A 63 -17.57 12.99 11.44
CA LEU A 63 -18.20 13.66 12.59
C LEU A 63 -17.38 13.51 13.86
N GLU A 64 -16.77 12.34 14.08
CA GLU A 64 -15.84 12.09 15.19
C GLU A 64 -14.55 12.91 15.04
N ALA A 65 -14.03 13.05 13.82
CA ALA A 65 -12.88 13.90 13.52
C ALA A 65 -13.17 15.39 13.80
N ASP A 66 -14.37 15.89 13.44
CA ASP A 66 -14.79 17.27 13.68
C ASP A 66 -14.83 17.65 15.18
N ILE A 67 -15.07 16.66 16.05
CA ILE A 67 -15.05 16.83 17.51
C ILE A 67 -13.72 16.39 18.16
N GLY A 68 -12.69 16.12 17.33
CA GLY A 68 -11.32 15.87 17.78
C GLY A 68 -11.01 14.46 18.27
N VAL A 69 -11.86 13.47 17.98
CA VAL A 69 -11.59 12.05 18.30
C VAL A 69 -10.47 11.52 17.39
N HIS A 70 -10.51 11.88 16.10
CA HIS A 70 -9.53 11.46 15.10
C HIS A 70 -8.70 12.63 14.59
N THR A 71 -7.44 12.36 14.25
CA THR A 71 -6.49 13.34 13.69
C THR A 71 -6.47 13.38 12.17
N TYR A 72 -7.38 12.65 11.53
CA TYR A 72 -7.47 12.47 10.10
C TYR A 72 -8.93 12.40 9.66
N THR A 73 -9.16 12.49 8.35
CA THR A 73 -10.49 12.38 7.73
C THR A 73 -10.49 11.30 6.67
N LEU A 74 -11.69 10.81 6.38
CA LEU A 74 -11.96 9.85 5.32
C LEU A 74 -12.69 10.51 4.16
N LYS A 75 -12.54 9.93 2.96
CA LYS A 75 -13.26 10.35 1.76
C LYS A 75 -13.56 9.17 0.87
N MET A 76 -14.73 9.22 0.23
CA MET A 76 -15.09 8.25 -0.80
C MET A 76 -14.07 8.32 -1.95
N ASN A 77 -13.58 7.15 -2.37
CA ASN A 77 -12.62 7.00 -3.45
C ASN A 77 -13.04 5.81 -4.35
N HIS A 78 -12.19 5.41 -5.31
CA HIS A 78 -12.50 4.36 -6.28
C HIS A 78 -12.77 2.97 -5.66
N LEU A 79 -12.43 2.75 -4.38
CA LEU A 79 -12.68 1.52 -3.61
C LEU A 79 -14.06 1.50 -2.94
N GLY A 80 -14.85 2.56 -3.12
CA GLY A 80 -16.13 2.77 -2.42
C GLY A 80 -17.12 1.62 -2.49
N ASP A 81 -17.14 0.88 -3.58
CA ASP A 81 -18.04 -0.24 -3.85
C ASP A 81 -17.44 -1.61 -3.47
N MET A 82 -16.30 -1.63 -2.78
CA MET A 82 -15.59 -2.85 -2.37
C MET A 82 -15.68 -3.03 -0.86
N THR A 83 -15.73 -4.30 -0.43
CA THR A 83 -15.66 -4.65 0.99
C THR A 83 -14.22 -4.58 1.49
N ASN A 84 -14.05 -4.46 2.81
CA ASN A 84 -12.72 -4.52 3.45
C ASN A 84 -11.95 -5.79 3.05
N GLU A 85 -12.63 -6.93 2.99
CA GLU A 85 -12.04 -8.22 2.59
C GLU A 85 -11.62 -8.24 1.11
N GLU A 86 -12.45 -7.68 0.22
CA GLU A 86 -12.10 -7.59 -1.20
C GLU A 86 -10.85 -6.74 -1.42
N ILE A 87 -10.77 -5.57 -0.76
CA ILE A 87 -9.62 -4.67 -0.87
C ILE A 87 -8.36 -5.36 -0.34
N ASN A 88 -8.41 -5.89 0.89
CA ASN A 88 -7.25 -6.55 1.50
C ASN A 88 -6.78 -7.73 0.65
N LYS A 89 -7.70 -8.55 0.14
CA LYS A 89 -7.34 -9.71 -0.69
C LYS A 89 -6.71 -9.33 -2.04
N GLN A 90 -7.16 -8.23 -2.65
CA GLN A 90 -6.74 -7.86 -4.01
C GLN A 90 -5.55 -6.89 -4.05
N MET A 91 -5.38 -6.09 -2.99
CA MET A 91 -4.44 -4.96 -2.99
C MET A 91 -3.34 -5.07 -1.92
N ASN A 92 -3.52 -5.91 -0.90
CA ASN A 92 -2.49 -6.12 0.14
C ASN A 92 -1.71 -7.40 -0.22
N GLY A 93 -0.53 -7.20 -0.82
CA GLY A 93 0.29 -8.26 -1.36
C GLY A 93 1.60 -8.52 -0.62
N LEU A 94 1.84 -7.87 0.52
CA LEU A 94 3.03 -8.17 1.30
C LEU A 94 2.85 -9.51 2.02
N ASP A 95 3.79 -10.42 1.86
CA ASP A 95 3.77 -11.70 2.58
C ASP A 95 4.89 -11.76 3.63
N MET A 96 4.54 -11.48 4.89
CA MET A 96 5.48 -11.53 6.01
C MET A 96 6.01 -12.94 6.32
N SER A 97 5.33 -14.01 5.88
CA SER A 97 5.79 -15.40 6.07
C SER A 97 7.09 -15.70 5.29
N LEU A 98 7.36 -14.89 4.26
CA LEU A 98 8.55 -14.98 3.44
C LEU A 98 9.79 -14.39 4.14
N LYS A 99 9.63 -13.46 5.10
CA LYS A 99 10.75 -12.68 5.67
C LYS A 99 11.74 -13.55 6.44
N ALA A 100 11.25 -14.59 7.12
CA ALA A 100 12.10 -15.53 7.86
C ALA A 100 12.96 -16.42 6.94
N LYS A 101 12.67 -16.46 5.64
CA LYS A 101 13.36 -17.31 4.65
C LYS A 101 14.38 -16.53 3.81
N VAL A 102 14.47 -15.21 3.97
CA VAL A 102 15.40 -14.36 3.21
C VAL A 102 16.83 -14.73 3.59
N SER A 103 17.66 -15.04 2.59
CA SER A 103 19.07 -15.37 2.77
C SER A 103 19.87 -14.20 3.36
N ASP A 104 20.74 -14.49 4.34
CA ASP A 104 21.60 -13.49 4.98
C ASP A 104 22.76 -13.01 4.08
N ALA A 105 23.07 -13.71 2.98
CA ALA A 105 24.27 -13.43 2.18
C ALA A 105 24.31 -12.02 1.54
N ASP A 106 23.14 -11.46 1.22
CA ASP A 106 22.98 -10.14 0.61
C ASP A 106 22.38 -9.08 1.54
N ARG A 107 22.13 -9.48 2.80
CA ARG A 107 21.42 -8.70 3.79
C ARG A 107 22.41 -7.93 4.65
N HIS A 108 22.41 -6.61 4.52
CA HIS A 108 23.14 -5.73 5.43
C HIS A 108 22.21 -5.19 6.53
N THR A 109 22.79 -4.74 7.65
CA THR A 109 22.04 -4.10 8.73
C THR A 109 22.42 -2.64 8.81
N PHE A 110 21.42 -1.77 8.87
CA PHE A 110 21.61 -0.34 8.96
C PHE A 110 22.37 0.03 10.23
N ARG A 111 23.38 0.88 10.06
CA ARG A 111 24.12 1.50 11.15
C ARG A 111 23.99 3.00 10.99
N ALA A 112 23.23 3.62 11.89
CA ALA A 112 23.08 5.06 11.92
C ALA A 112 24.46 5.75 12.03
N PRO A 113 24.72 6.83 11.27
CA PRO A 113 25.95 7.60 11.42
C PRO A 113 26.09 8.13 12.85
N ALA A 114 27.30 8.04 13.42
CA ALA A 114 27.56 8.57 14.76
C ALA A 114 27.38 10.09 14.78
N HIS A 115 26.74 10.61 15.83
CA HIS A 115 26.52 12.05 16.06
C HIS A 115 25.76 12.78 14.94
N VAL A 116 24.90 12.07 14.20
CA VAL A 116 24.06 12.71 13.19
C VAL A 116 23.02 13.62 13.84
N VAL A 117 22.93 14.86 13.36
CA VAL A 117 21.86 15.78 13.69
C VAL A 117 20.84 15.71 12.56
N LEU A 118 19.64 15.21 12.86
CA LEU A 118 18.59 15.06 11.87
C LEU A 118 17.89 16.41 11.64
N PRO A 119 17.52 16.74 10.39
CA PRO A 119 16.64 17.88 10.14
C PRO A 119 15.26 17.61 10.72
N ASP A 120 14.56 18.68 11.13
CA ASP A 120 13.20 18.60 11.70
C ASP A 120 12.18 18.00 10.72
N SER A 121 12.40 18.20 9.42
CA SER A 121 11.58 17.62 8.36
C SER A 121 12.40 17.26 7.13
N VAL A 122 11.95 16.22 6.43
CA VAL A 122 12.49 15.74 5.16
C VAL A 122 11.32 15.45 4.24
N ASP A 123 11.40 15.92 3.00
CA ASP A 123 10.44 15.59 1.95
C ASP A 123 11.15 15.38 0.62
N TRP A 124 11.40 14.11 0.29
CA TRP A 124 12.12 13.70 -0.91
C TRP A 124 11.38 14.01 -2.21
N ARG A 125 10.05 14.25 -2.15
CA ARG A 125 9.25 14.66 -3.32
C ARG A 125 9.72 16.01 -3.86
N THR A 126 10.12 16.91 -2.96
CA THR A 126 10.62 18.25 -3.32
C THR A 126 12.07 18.26 -3.81
N LYS A 127 12.75 17.10 -3.76
CA LYS A 127 14.18 16.97 -4.06
C LYS A 127 14.46 16.15 -5.33
N GLY A 128 13.43 15.68 -6.03
CA GLY A 128 13.56 14.92 -7.28
C GLY A 128 13.78 13.41 -7.10
N TYR A 129 13.65 12.88 -5.88
CA TYR A 129 13.91 11.48 -5.57
C TYR A 129 12.69 10.56 -5.79
N VAL A 130 11.52 11.12 -6.07
CA VAL A 130 10.26 10.39 -6.04
C VAL A 130 9.54 10.55 -7.37
N THR A 131 9.30 9.43 -8.07
CA THR A 131 8.47 9.37 -9.28
C THR A 131 7.01 9.69 -8.98
N PRO A 132 6.16 9.96 -10.00
CA PRO A 132 4.71 10.08 -9.80
C PRO A 132 4.11 8.88 -9.06
N VAL A 133 2.98 9.10 -8.37
CA VAL A 133 2.19 8.01 -7.79
C VAL A 133 1.69 7.11 -8.92
N LYS A 134 1.83 5.79 -8.72
CA LYS A 134 1.36 4.75 -9.62
C LYS A 134 0.13 4.04 -9.03
N ASP A 135 -0.44 3.09 -9.77
CA ASP A 135 -1.61 2.32 -9.37
C ASP A 135 -1.40 0.83 -9.64
N GLN A 136 -1.38 0.02 -8.58
CA GLN A 136 -1.20 -1.42 -8.65
C GLN A 136 -2.46 -2.15 -9.14
N GLY A 137 -3.63 -1.51 -9.09
CA GLY A 137 -4.90 -2.13 -9.41
C GLY A 137 -5.23 -3.36 -8.55
N GLN A 138 -5.95 -4.32 -9.13
CA GLN A 138 -6.39 -5.54 -8.47
C GLN A 138 -5.33 -6.65 -8.52
N CYS A 139 -4.11 -6.32 -8.10
CA CYS A 139 -2.97 -7.21 -8.05
C CYS A 139 -2.21 -6.97 -6.73
N GLY A 140 -1.90 -8.04 -6.00
CA GLY A 140 -1.11 -8.00 -4.76
C GLY A 140 0.38 -7.75 -5.01
N SER A 141 0.70 -6.66 -5.70
CA SER A 141 2.07 -6.30 -6.13
C SER A 141 2.63 -5.08 -5.40
N CYS A 142 2.01 -4.64 -4.30
CA CYS A 142 2.49 -3.52 -3.48
C CYS A 142 3.99 -3.64 -3.12
N TRP A 143 4.47 -4.87 -2.90
CA TRP A 143 5.89 -5.15 -2.67
C TRP A 143 6.76 -4.73 -3.86
N ALA A 144 6.31 -4.90 -5.11
CA ALA A 144 7.03 -4.47 -6.30
C ALA A 144 7.08 -2.94 -6.38
N PHE A 145 5.97 -2.24 -6.13
CA PHE A 145 5.91 -0.77 -6.11
C PHE A 145 6.75 -0.15 -4.98
N SER A 146 6.78 -0.78 -3.82
CA SER A 146 7.65 -0.37 -2.72
C SER A 146 9.12 -0.53 -3.09
N THR A 147 9.46 -1.64 -3.75
CA THR A 147 10.82 -1.94 -4.24
C THR A 147 11.28 -0.92 -5.27
N THR A 148 10.52 -0.73 -6.36
CA THR A 148 10.85 0.21 -7.42
C THR A 148 10.98 1.61 -6.85
N GLY A 149 10.02 2.07 -6.05
CA GLY A 149 10.07 3.40 -5.46
C GLY A 149 11.32 3.69 -4.61
N SER A 150 11.83 2.70 -3.88
CA SER A 150 13.07 2.88 -3.11
C SER A 150 14.30 2.85 -4.01
N LEU A 151 14.34 1.93 -4.99
CA LEU A 151 15.44 1.85 -5.97
C LEU A 151 15.53 3.08 -6.87
N GLU A 152 14.39 3.64 -7.30
CA GLU A 152 14.29 4.89 -8.04
C GLU A 152 14.95 6.04 -7.28
N GLY A 153 14.67 6.15 -5.98
CA GLY A 153 15.26 7.16 -5.10
C GLY A 153 16.77 6.98 -4.92
N GLN A 154 17.25 5.74 -4.73
CA GLN A 154 18.67 5.45 -4.60
C GLN A 154 19.43 5.64 -5.92
N HIS A 155 18.81 5.27 -7.04
CA HIS A 155 19.36 5.51 -8.36
C HIS A 155 19.52 7.01 -8.60
N PHE A 156 18.48 7.81 -8.33
CA PHE A 156 18.56 9.26 -8.42
C PHE A 156 19.65 9.84 -7.52
N ALA A 157 19.78 9.36 -6.28
CA ALA A 157 20.82 9.81 -5.36
C ALA A 157 22.22 9.70 -5.98
N LYS A 158 22.49 8.58 -6.67
CA LYS A 158 23.78 8.28 -7.29
C LYS A 158 23.99 8.97 -8.64
N THR A 159 22.97 8.98 -9.50
CA THR A 159 23.12 9.36 -10.91
C THR A 159 22.57 10.75 -11.22
N GLN A 160 21.76 11.32 -10.32
CA GLN A 160 20.96 12.53 -10.54
C GLN A 160 19.97 12.41 -11.70
N GLN A 161 19.64 11.18 -12.10
CA GLN A 161 18.65 10.88 -13.15
C GLN A 161 17.49 10.11 -12.54
N LEU A 162 16.29 10.69 -12.57
CA LEU A 162 15.10 10.03 -12.04
C LEU A 162 14.51 9.20 -13.17
N VAL A 163 14.51 7.87 -12.99
CA VAL A 163 14.00 6.91 -13.96
C VAL A 163 12.85 6.16 -13.30
N SER A 164 11.71 6.04 -13.98
CA SER A 164 10.62 5.17 -13.51
C SER A 164 10.95 3.72 -13.86
N LEU A 165 10.98 2.85 -12.85
CA LEU A 165 11.35 1.43 -12.99
C LEU A 165 10.12 0.54 -13.09
N SER A 166 10.26 -0.63 -13.72
CA SER A 166 9.14 -1.53 -14.04
C SER A 166 8.77 -2.43 -12.86
N GLU A 167 7.57 -2.26 -12.30
CA GLU A 167 7.02 -3.25 -11.36
C GLU A 167 6.69 -4.58 -12.03
N GLN A 168 6.27 -4.56 -13.30
CA GLN A 168 5.91 -5.77 -14.03
C GLN A 168 7.10 -6.71 -14.21
N ASN A 169 8.30 -6.15 -14.43
CA ASN A 169 9.53 -6.93 -14.46
C ASN A 169 9.70 -7.72 -13.16
N LEU A 170 9.42 -7.12 -12.00
CA LEU A 170 9.49 -7.83 -10.72
C LEU A 170 8.39 -8.88 -10.58
N VAL A 171 7.14 -8.53 -10.90
CA VAL A 171 5.97 -9.42 -10.84
C VAL A 171 6.22 -10.69 -11.64
N ASP A 172 6.78 -10.56 -12.85
CA ASP A 172 6.94 -11.69 -13.77
C ASP A 172 8.24 -12.48 -13.53
N CYS A 173 9.33 -11.82 -13.14
CA CYS A 173 10.68 -12.42 -13.18
C CYS A 173 11.24 -12.83 -11.82
N SER A 174 10.76 -12.27 -10.70
CA SER A 174 11.35 -12.53 -9.37
C SER A 174 10.82 -13.80 -8.67
N ARG A 175 10.04 -14.64 -9.37
CA ARG A 175 9.39 -15.82 -8.76
C ARG A 175 10.36 -16.83 -8.17
N THR A 176 11.49 -17.06 -8.84
CA THR A 176 12.53 -17.99 -8.36
C THR A 176 13.23 -17.51 -7.10
N TYR A 177 13.05 -16.24 -6.72
CA TYR A 177 13.60 -15.64 -5.50
C TYR A 177 12.61 -15.69 -4.32
N GLY A 178 11.35 -16.07 -4.55
CA GLY A 178 10.35 -16.29 -3.50
C GLY A 178 9.09 -15.41 -3.62
N ASN A 179 9.09 -14.41 -4.49
CA ASN A 179 7.89 -13.62 -4.78
C ASN A 179 6.89 -14.43 -5.62
N MET A 180 5.61 -14.10 -5.54
CA MET A 180 4.52 -14.85 -6.19
C MET A 180 3.70 -13.97 -7.14
N GLY A 181 4.33 -12.93 -7.70
CA GLY A 181 3.66 -11.99 -8.60
C GLY A 181 2.52 -11.24 -7.90
N CYS A 182 1.33 -11.27 -8.47
CA CYS A 182 0.10 -10.74 -7.86
C CYS A 182 -0.38 -11.56 -6.64
N GLY A 183 0.16 -12.76 -6.43
CA GLY A 183 -0.09 -13.56 -5.22
C GLY A 183 0.68 -13.07 -3.98
N GLY A 184 1.50 -12.03 -4.13
CA GLY A 184 2.22 -11.39 -3.03
C GLY A 184 3.73 -11.62 -3.07
N GLY A 185 4.44 -10.93 -2.18
CA GLY A 185 5.91 -10.93 -2.18
C GLY A 185 6.52 -10.04 -1.11
N LEU A 186 7.84 -9.85 -1.22
CA LEU A 186 8.67 -9.06 -0.31
C LEU A 186 9.68 -8.22 -1.10
N MET A 187 9.90 -7.00 -0.62
CA MET A 187 10.85 -6.06 -1.24
C MET A 187 12.27 -6.62 -1.27
N ASP A 188 12.70 -7.31 -0.20
CA ASP A 188 14.07 -7.85 -0.12
C ASP A 188 14.36 -8.91 -1.18
N TYR A 189 13.38 -9.77 -1.52
CA TYR A 189 13.54 -10.73 -2.62
C TYR A 189 13.59 -10.06 -3.98
N ALA A 190 12.86 -8.94 -4.13
CA ALA A 190 12.94 -8.15 -5.34
C ALA A 190 14.34 -7.51 -5.47
N PHE A 191 14.92 -6.96 -4.40
CA PHE A 191 16.30 -6.46 -4.40
C PHE A 191 17.34 -7.56 -4.74
N GLN A 192 17.21 -8.75 -4.14
CA GLN A 192 18.06 -9.90 -4.47
C GLN A 192 17.96 -10.31 -5.95
N TYR A 193 16.74 -10.32 -6.49
CA TYR A 193 16.51 -10.55 -7.91
C TYR A 193 17.21 -9.50 -8.77
N ILE A 194 17.01 -8.20 -8.51
CA ILE A 194 17.59 -7.12 -9.33
C ILE A 194 19.12 -7.21 -9.34
N LYS A 195 19.73 -7.46 -8.18
CA LYS A 195 21.18 -7.66 -8.05
C LYS A 195 21.67 -8.83 -8.91
N ALA A 196 21.04 -10.00 -8.77
CA ALA A 196 21.45 -11.20 -9.49
C ALA A 196 21.17 -11.12 -11.00
N ASN A 197 20.07 -10.46 -11.37
CA ASN A 197 19.67 -10.18 -12.75
C ASN A 197 20.54 -9.09 -13.40
N LYS A 198 21.33 -8.36 -12.60
CA LYS A 198 22.19 -7.24 -13.01
C LYS A 198 21.39 -6.07 -13.59
N GLY A 199 20.18 -5.85 -13.08
CA GLY A 199 19.35 -4.72 -13.44
C GLY A 199 17.86 -5.01 -13.44
N ILE A 200 17.11 -3.94 -13.68
CA ILE A 200 15.65 -3.92 -13.84
C ILE A 200 15.29 -2.99 -14.98
N ASP A 201 14.29 -3.36 -15.77
CA ASP A 201 13.80 -2.57 -16.90
C ASP A 201 13.11 -1.28 -16.45
N THR A 202 13.05 -0.28 -17.33
CA THR A 202 12.25 0.92 -17.10
C THR A 202 10.76 0.63 -17.25
N GLU A 203 9.92 1.40 -16.56
CA GLU A 203 8.46 1.37 -16.72
C GLU A 203 8.04 1.53 -18.19
N SER A 204 8.72 2.40 -18.94
CA SER A 204 8.40 2.66 -20.34
C SER A 204 8.69 1.48 -21.28
N SER A 205 9.66 0.63 -20.94
CA SER A 205 10.07 -0.52 -21.76
C SER A 205 9.35 -1.81 -21.37
N TYR A 206 8.93 -1.91 -20.10
CA TYR A 206 8.17 -3.02 -19.57
C TYR A 206 7.01 -2.48 -18.69
N PRO A 207 5.90 -2.03 -19.32
CA PRO A 207 4.81 -1.37 -18.60
C PRO A 207 4.08 -2.29 -17.63
N TYR A 208 3.51 -1.70 -16.58
CA TYR A 208 2.67 -2.40 -15.61
C TYR A 208 1.34 -2.88 -16.18
N GLU A 209 0.99 -4.15 -15.91
CA GLU A 209 -0.19 -4.82 -16.47
C GLU A 209 -1.20 -5.29 -15.40
N ALA A 210 -0.89 -5.14 -14.11
CA ALA A 210 -1.74 -5.54 -12.99
C ALA A 210 -2.19 -7.01 -13.03
N ARG A 211 -1.34 -7.90 -13.56
CA ARG A 211 -1.57 -9.34 -13.62
C ARG A 211 -0.23 -10.07 -13.68
N ASP A 212 -0.30 -11.36 -13.43
CA ASP A 212 0.82 -12.25 -13.66
C ASP A 212 1.02 -12.53 -15.15
N ASP A 213 2.27 -12.53 -15.59
CA ASP A 213 2.63 -12.95 -16.94
C ASP A 213 4.02 -13.63 -16.97
N THR A 214 4.45 -14.03 -18.16
CA THR A 214 5.77 -14.58 -18.44
C THR A 214 6.84 -13.49 -18.37
N CYS A 215 8.00 -13.82 -17.79
CA CYS A 215 9.12 -12.89 -17.68
C CYS A 215 9.67 -12.47 -19.06
N ARG A 216 9.74 -11.16 -19.31
CA ARG A 216 10.21 -10.55 -20.57
C ARG A 216 11.37 -9.55 -20.40
N PHE A 217 12.16 -9.70 -19.34
CA PHE A 217 13.31 -8.82 -19.09
C PHE A 217 14.26 -8.73 -20.30
N ASP A 218 14.66 -7.51 -20.67
CA ASP A 218 15.67 -7.27 -21.71
C ASP A 218 16.81 -6.39 -21.17
N VAL A 219 18.02 -6.94 -21.15
CA VAL A 219 19.24 -6.24 -20.70
C VAL A 219 19.48 -4.87 -21.37
N LYS A 220 18.94 -4.66 -22.58
CA LYS A 220 19.05 -3.37 -23.29
C LYS A 220 18.21 -2.25 -22.67
N ASN A 221 17.23 -2.61 -21.85
CA ASN A 221 16.24 -1.71 -21.27
C ASN A 221 16.48 -1.43 -19.78
N VAL A 222 17.61 -1.88 -19.23
CA VAL A 222 17.97 -1.68 -17.83
C VAL A 222 17.97 -0.19 -17.47
N GLY A 223 17.09 0.19 -16.54
CA GLY A 223 16.98 1.55 -16.00
C GLY A 223 17.79 1.76 -14.73
N ALA A 224 17.99 0.72 -13.91
CA ALA A 224 18.78 0.78 -12.69
C ALA A 224 19.36 -0.60 -12.33
N THR A 225 20.35 -0.61 -11.46
CA THR A 225 21.01 -1.80 -10.92
C THR A 225 21.02 -1.79 -9.41
N ASP A 226 21.13 -2.96 -8.79
CA ASP A 226 21.22 -3.15 -7.34
C ASP A 226 22.50 -3.95 -7.01
N THR A 227 23.14 -3.62 -5.90
CA THR A 227 24.35 -4.28 -5.39
C THR A 227 24.12 -5.01 -4.05
N GLY A 228 22.94 -4.87 -3.45
CA GLY A 228 22.53 -5.46 -2.18
C GLY A 228 21.52 -4.56 -1.46
N PHE A 229 21.02 -4.98 -0.31
CA PHE A 229 20.04 -4.17 0.43
C PHE A 229 20.41 -4.09 1.91
N VAL A 230 19.88 -3.05 2.56
CA VAL A 230 20.09 -2.79 3.98
C VAL A 230 18.75 -2.84 4.69
N ASP A 231 18.65 -3.73 5.68
CA ASP A 231 17.55 -3.76 6.62
C ASP A 231 17.76 -2.75 7.74
N ILE A 232 16.71 -2.01 8.05
CA ILE A 232 16.65 -1.18 9.25
C ILE A 232 16.17 -2.06 10.40
N LYS A 233 16.69 -1.78 11.60
CA LYS A 233 16.35 -2.53 12.81
C LYS A 233 14.83 -2.47 13.05
N ALA A 234 14.20 -3.64 13.17
CA ALA A 234 12.77 -3.76 13.35
C ALA A 234 12.28 -2.98 14.59
N GLN A 235 11.14 -2.31 14.42
CA GLN A 235 10.42 -1.50 15.41
C GLN A 235 11.18 -0.25 15.89
N ASP A 236 12.31 0.09 15.28
CA ASP A 236 13.13 1.24 15.65
C ASP A 236 12.78 2.45 14.78
N GLU A 237 11.76 3.22 15.19
CA GLU A 237 11.30 4.42 14.48
C GLU A 237 12.41 5.47 14.31
N ASN A 238 13.34 5.56 15.27
CA ASN A 238 14.47 6.47 15.20
C ASN A 238 15.49 6.02 14.14
N ALA A 239 15.77 4.73 14.04
CA ALA A 239 16.60 4.18 12.97
C ALA A 239 15.96 4.40 11.59
N LEU A 240 14.63 4.20 11.48
CA LEU A 240 13.89 4.49 10.25
C LEU A 240 13.96 5.97 9.88
N GLN A 241 13.70 6.88 10.82
CA GLN A 241 13.80 8.32 10.60
C GLN A 241 15.22 8.71 10.15
N THR A 242 16.25 8.16 10.80
CA THR A 242 17.65 8.41 10.45
C THR A 242 17.98 7.92 9.03
N ALA A 243 17.50 6.74 8.64
CA ALA A 243 17.69 6.23 7.29
C ALA A 243 16.99 7.12 6.25
N ILE A 244 15.75 7.52 6.50
CA ILE A 244 15.03 8.44 5.61
C ILE A 244 15.80 9.76 5.45
N ALA A 245 16.36 10.29 6.53
CA ALA A 245 17.08 11.56 6.49
C ALA A 245 18.43 11.50 5.77
N THR A 246 19.16 10.39 5.92
CA THR A 246 20.56 10.29 5.49
C THR A 246 20.76 9.49 4.21
N VAL A 247 19.78 8.67 3.82
CA VAL A 247 19.89 7.74 2.69
C VAL A 247 18.91 8.10 1.56
N GLY A 248 17.63 8.35 1.86
CA GLY A 248 16.62 8.59 0.83
C GLY A 248 15.28 7.92 1.14
N PRO A 249 14.40 7.74 0.14
CA PRO A 249 13.18 6.96 0.27
C PRO A 249 13.44 5.50 0.68
N VAL A 250 12.67 5.00 1.65
CA VAL A 250 12.83 3.67 2.25
C VAL A 250 11.57 2.83 2.01
N SER A 251 11.72 1.60 1.54
CA SER A 251 10.63 0.64 1.47
C SER A 251 10.20 0.24 2.87
N VAL A 252 8.90 0.34 3.17
CA VAL A 252 8.35 -0.04 4.48
C VAL A 252 7.12 -0.91 4.31
N ALA A 253 6.91 -1.80 5.25
CA ALA A 253 5.70 -2.59 5.39
C ALA A 253 4.79 -2.00 6.47
N ILE A 254 3.48 -2.04 6.25
CA ILE A 254 2.47 -1.57 7.19
C ILE A 254 1.30 -2.56 7.28
N ASP A 255 0.49 -2.42 8.32
CA ASP A 255 -0.88 -2.91 8.36
C ASP A 255 -1.81 -1.90 7.66
N ALA A 256 -2.36 -2.30 6.50
CA ALA A 256 -3.34 -1.55 5.72
C ALA A 256 -4.71 -2.24 5.72
N SER A 257 -4.98 -3.13 6.68
CA SER A 257 -6.18 -3.98 6.70
C SER A 257 -7.46 -3.28 7.13
N GLN A 258 -7.35 -2.04 7.62
CA GLN A 258 -8.45 -1.28 8.22
C GLN A 258 -9.20 -0.44 7.18
N SER A 259 -10.54 -0.41 7.27
CA SER A 259 -11.36 0.42 6.39
C SER A 259 -11.02 1.91 6.48
N SER A 260 -10.53 2.39 7.63
CA SER A 260 -10.07 3.77 7.80
C SER A 260 -8.83 4.07 6.95
N PHE A 261 -7.94 3.10 6.71
CA PHE A 261 -6.85 3.21 5.74
C PHE A 261 -7.41 3.26 4.31
N HIS A 262 -8.34 2.37 3.97
CA HIS A 262 -8.92 2.26 2.62
C HIS A 262 -9.55 3.57 2.15
N PHE A 263 -10.13 4.34 3.06
CA PHE A 263 -10.77 5.61 2.77
C PHE A 263 -10.02 6.83 3.29
N TYR A 264 -8.77 6.69 3.74
CA TYR A 264 -7.96 7.82 4.20
C TYR A 264 -7.97 8.94 3.15
N HIS A 265 -8.08 10.18 3.62
CA HIS A 265 -8.04 11.37 2.76
C HIS A 265 -6.93 12.35 3.15
N SER A 266 -6.92 12.80 4.40
CA SER A 266 -5.98 13.82 4.87
C SER A 266 -5.84 13.82 6.39
N GLY A 267 -4.80 14.48 6.89
CA GLY A 267 -4.46 14.52 8.31
C GLY A 267 -3.48 13.41 8.70
N VAL A 268 -3.09 13.35 9.97
CA VAL A 268 -2.16 12.32 10.46
C VAL A 268 -2.96 11.08 10.82
N TYR A 269 -2.77 10.02 10.04
CA TYR A 269 -3.39 8.73 10.24
C TYR A 269 -2.85 8.06 11.50
N ASN A 270 -3.77 7.72 12.40
CA ASN A 270 -3.48 7.08 13.68
C ASN A 270 -4.66 6.17 14.06
N GLU A 271 -4.57 4.90 13.68
CA GLU A 271 -5.64 3.91 13.85
C GLU A 271 -5.30 2.92 14.96
N ALA A 272 -6.07 2.90 16.05
CA ALA A 272 -5.78 2.07 17.20
C ALA A 272 -5.90 0.55 16.90
N ALA A 273 -6.69 0.19 15.89
CA ALA A 273 -6.86 -1.21 15.47
C ALA A 273 -5.68 -1.74 14.63
N CYS A 274 -4.78 -0.88 14.17
CA CYS A 274 -3.59 -1.29 13.43
C CYS A 274 -2.70 -2.23 14.25
N SER A 275 -2.23 -3.29 13.61
CA SER A 275 -1.19 -4.16 14.13
C SER A 275 0.20 -3.58 13.89
N SER A 276 1.09 -3.73 14.86
CA SER A 276 2.51 -3.46 14.68
C SER A 276 3.29 -4.64 14.10
N VAL A 277 2.63 -5.80 13.90
CA VAL A 277 3.30 -7.06 13.49
C VAL A 277 2.59 -7.82 12.36
N GLN A 278 1.27 -7.66 12.20
CA GLN A 278 0.53 -8.25 11.09
C GLN A 278 0.53 -7.28 9.91
N LEU A 279 1.66 -7.24 9.19
CA LEU A 279 1.84 -6.35 8.05
C LEU A 279 1.40 -7.07 6.78
N ASP A 280 0.68 -6.34 5.92
CA ASP A 280 0.08 -6.89 4.70
C ASP A 280 0.29 -5.99 3.47
N HIS A 281 0.83 -4.78 3.65
CA HIS A 281 1.00 -3.82 2.55
C HIS A 281 2.39 -3.20 2.50
N GLY A 282 2.97 -3.16 1.31
CA GLY A 282 4.28 -2.56 1.03
C GLY A 282 4.12 -1.16 0.46
N VAL A 283 4.72 -0.16 1.10
CA VAL A 283 4.65 1.25 0.72
C VAL A 283 6.04 1.90 0.79
N LEU A 284 6.14 3.18 0.44
CA LEU A 284 7.43 3.90 0.41
C LEU A 284 7.40 5.10 1.36
N ALA A 285 8.24 5.10 2.38
CA ALA A 285 8.45 6.26 3.24
C ALA A 285 9.39 7.25 2.52
N VAL A 286 8.84 8.41 2.13
CA VAL A 286 9.54 9.44 1.33
C VAL A 286 9.90 10.69 2.14
N GLY A 287 9.71 10.64 3.45
CA GLY A 287 9.97 11.79 4.31
C GLY A 287 9.34 11.67 5.68
N TYR A 288 9.51 12.71 6.48
CA TYR A 288 8.87 12.88 7.77
C TYR A 288 8.80 14.37 8.10
N ALA A 289 7.85 14.73 8.96
CA ALA A 289 7.74 16.08 9.48
C ALA A 289 6.97 16.06 10.82
N SER A 290 6.67 17.26 11.30
CA SER A 290 5.82 17.48 12.47
C SER A 290 4.86 18.63 12.17
N GLN A 291 3.59 18.48 12.52
CA GLN A 291 2.58 19.53 12.38
C GLN A 291 1.68 19.55 13.61
N ASN A 292 1.49 20.72 14.23
CA ASN A 292 0.62 20.90 15.40
C ASN A 292 0.90 19.91 16.55
N GLY A 293 2.18 19.61 16.80
CA GLY A 293 2.60 18.65 17.82
C GLY A 293 2.40 17.17 17.45
N GLN A 294 2.05 16.88 16.19
CA GLN A 294 1.93 15.52 15.67
C GLN A 294 3.10 15.23 14.72
N ASP A 295 3.92 14.27 15.10
CA ASP A 295 4.98 13.73 14.26
C ASP A 295 4.38 12.75 13.26
N TYR A 296 4.83 12.79 12.00
CA TYR A 296 4.38 11.86 10.98
C TYR A 296 5.47 11.52 9.96
N TYR A 297 5.34 10.34 9.36
CA TYR A 297 6.02 9.94 8.14
C TYR A 297 5.19 10.37 6.92
N ILE A 298 5.86 10.75 5.85
CA ILE A 298 5.27 11.02 4.54
C ILE A 298 5.39 9.73 3.73
N VAL A 299 4.27 9.07 3.44
CA VAL A 299 4.27 7.74 2.82
C VAL A 299 3.57 7.79 1.46
N LYS A 300 4.25 7.31 0.42
CA LYS A 300 3.72 7.12 -0.93
C LYS A 300 3.05 5.75 -1.02
N ASN A 301 1.79 5.74 -1.43
CA ASN A 301 1.03 4.52 -1.70
C ASN A 301 1.03 4.19 -3.20
N SER A 302 0.53 3.01 -3.55
CA SER A 302 0.44 2.47 -4.91
C SER A 302 -1.02 2.25 -5.35
N TRP A 303 -1.98 3.00 -4.81
CA TRP A 303 -3.42 2.89 -5.12
C TRP A 303 -3.92 4.08 -5.96
N GLY A 304 -3.03 4.66 -6.78
CA GLY A 304 -3.34 5.81 -7.61
C GLY A 304 -3.53 7.12 -6.83
N THR A 305 -3.61 8.22 -7.57
CA THR A 305 -3.73 9.57 -6.99
C THR A 305 -5.12 9.88 -6.44
N SER A 306 -6.12 9.06 -6.76
CA SER A 306 -7.50 9.24 -6.27
C SER A 306 -7.69 8.77 -4.83
N TRP A 307 -6.73 8.04 -4.28
CA TRP A 307 -6.68 7.62 -2.88
C TRP A 307 -5.83 8.59 -2.04
N GLY A 308 -6.20 8.80 -0.76
CA GLY A 308 -5.41 9.60 0.16
C GLY A 308 -5.24 11.07 -0.23
N SER A 309 -4.11 11.63 0.19
CA SER A 309 -3.68 12.98 -0.16
C SER A 309 -2.88 12.94 -1.46
N ASN A 310 -3.59 12.85 -2.58
CA ASN A 310 -3.01 12.69 -3.93
C ASN A 310 -2.09 11.45 -4.04
N GLY A 311 -2.50 10.32 -3.48
CA GLY A 311 -1.74 9.06 -3.48
C GLY A 311 -0.78 8.88 -2.31
N TYR A 312 -0.82 9.77 -1.33
CA TYR A 312 0.03 9.73 -0.15
C TYR A 312 -0.77 9.72 1.15
N ILE A 313 -0.13 9.31 2.24
CA ILE A 313 -0.67 9.27 3.60
C ILE A 313 0.36 9.74 4.63
N TRP A 314 -0.08 10.56 5.59
CA TRP A 314 0.75 10.98 6.72
C TRP A 314 0.52 10.00 7.86
N MET A 315 1.44 9.04 8.04
CA MET A 315 1.31 8.04 9.11
C MET A 315 1.95 8.56 10.38
N SER A 316 1.27 8.42 11.53
CA SER A 316 1.81 8.91 12.79
C SER A 316 3.18 8.30 13.11
N ARG A 317 4.13 9.14 13.51
CA ARG A 317 5.51 8.78 13.89
C ARG A 317 5.69 8.97 15.40
N ASN A 318 6.59 8.20 15.99
CA ASN A 318 6.86 8.18 17.43
C ASN A 318 5.61 7.84 18.25
N LYS A 319 4.81 6.91 17.73
CA LYS A 319 3.52 6.48 18.30
C LYS A 319 3.47 4.97 18.48
N ASN A 320 4.50 4.43 19.12
CA ASN A 320 4.66 3.00 19.40
C ASN A 320 4.65 2.15 18.12
N ASN A 321 5.36 2.60 17.08
CA ASN A 321 5.46 1.90 15.80
C ASN A 321 4.07 1.60 15.21
N GLN A 322 3.26 2.65 15.10
CA GLN A 322 1.87 2.58 14.67
C GLN A 322 1.76 1.92 13.28
N CYS A 323 0.82 0.98 13.14
CA CYS A 323 0.67 0.11 11.95
C CYS A 323 1.95 -0.61 11.51
N GLY A 324 2.95 -0.72 12.38
CA GLY A 324 4.17 -1.47 12.14
C GLY A 324 5.13 -0.85 11.12
N ILE A 325 5.03 0.46 10.85
CA ILE A 325 5.80 1.14 9.80
C ILE A 325 7.33 0.95 9.90
N ALA A 326 7.88 0.75 11.10
CA ALA A 326 9.30 0.46 11.33
C ALA A 326 9.59 -1.04 11.56
N THR A 327 8.59 -1.93 11.49
CA THR A 327 8.76 -3.37 11.75
C THR A 327 9.53 -4.08 10.65
N MET A 328 9.21 -3.78 9.38
CA MET A 328 9.95 -4.28 8.23
C MET A 328 10.20 -3.12 7.28
N SER A 329 11.44 -2.65 7.27
CA SER A 329 11.88 -1.55 6.44
C SER A 329 13.29 -1.80 5.90
N SER A 330 13.47 -1.54 4.61
CA SER A 330 14.72 -1.80 3.90
C SER A 330 14.89 -0.83 2.74
N TYR A 331 16.13 -0.71 2.25
CA TYR A 331 16.45 0.06 1.05
C TYR A 331 17.55 -0.64 0.25
N PRO A 332 17.56 -0.50 -1.10
CA PRO A 332 18.58 -1.09 -1.96
C PRO A 332 19.86 -0.25 -1.97
N LEU A 333 20.94 -0.81 -2.50
CA LEU A 333 22.24 -0.17 -2.67
C LEU A 333 22.55 -0.08 -4.16
N VAL A 334 22.79 1.13 -4.66
CA VAL A 334 23.11 1.38 -6.07
C VAL A 334 24.59 1.61 -6.28
#